data_AF-A0A0S8KZ74-F1
#
_entry.id   AF-A0A0S8KZ74-F1
#
_cell.length_a   1.000
_cell.length_b   1.000
_cell.length_c   1.000
_cell.angle_alpha   90.00
_cell.angle_beta   90.00
_cell.angle_gamma   90.00
#
_symmetry.space_group_name_H-M   'P 1'
#
loop_
_entity.id
_entity.type
_entity.pdbx_description
1 polymer ?
#
loop_
_entity_poly.entity_id
_entity_poly.type
_entity_poly.pdbx_seq_one_letter_code
_entity_poly.pdbx_strand_id
1 'polypeptide(L)'
;MKTKSNDCRIAEFTKKYTYLRGLYASILFMILSILPGELYGQGPGKAYYYYSEVELPWASCNIYFDGGSQMKIPFLPVICYKMAPMGTDKYSRDINVSAPVVFIGNGISGEDYDCYKDQDVKDKFVLFFYDFPDTVHADLEAGTSLVERIDDAFQKHVAGIVLISWEDPNPFLVYDKLDFDSIPEIPVITINMQAAEKILMSSRIKPDEMFEKWKKGEFTSRALISKMSLKMEGDFDRIETNDFEFCFRGDYISRDEMEEIIKVNQESVDFILELFKEAGLEWKKIFSCYFRDYDVKLFYTHHWGRGLSSARLGNFYVHDGEIPDYGLDSWKRENWYIWMKCWISISGQVINRPE
;
A
#
# COMPACT_ATOMS: atom_id res chain seq x y z
N MET A 1 -56.17 44.20 -11.14
CA MET A 1 -56.34 42.73 -11.06
C MET A 1 -55.51 42.04 -12.15
N LYS A 2 -54.22 41.74 -11.92
CA LYS A 2 -53.36 40.93 -12.82
C LYS A 2 -52.16 40.33 -12.04
N THR A 3 -52.40 39.59 -10.96
CA THR A 3 -51.30 38.98 -10.16
C THR A 3 -51.50 37.50 -9.80
N LYS A 4 -52.63 36.85 -10.10
CA LYS A 4 -52.82 35.43 -9.74
C LYS A 4 -52.33 34.40 -10.77
N SER A 5 -51.91 34.82 -11.97
CA SER A 5 -51.59 33.88 -13.07
C SER A 5 -50.12 33.47 -13.16
N ASN A 6 -49.17 34.26 -12.64
CA ASN A 6 -47.73 33.97 -12.78
C ASN A 6 -47.20 33.10 -11.64
N ASP A 7 -47.70 33.28 -10.41
CA ASP A 7 -47.26 32.49 -9.26
C ASP A 7 -47.64 31.00 -9.38
N CYS A 8 -48.78 30.71 -10.00
CA CYS A 8 -49.24 29.34 -10.25
C CYS A 8 -48.35 28.61 -11.27
N ARG A 9 -47.85 29.33 -12.30
CA ARG A 9 -46.96 28.78 -13.33
C ARG A 9 -45.54 28.53 -12.80
N ILE A 10 -45.04 29.39 -11.92
CA ILE A 10 -43.73 29.20 -11.28
C ILE A 10 -43.78 28.00 -10.34
N ALA A 11 -44.82 27.87 -9.50
CA ALA A 11 -44.99 26.72 -8.61
C ALA A 11 -45.10 25.37 -9.36
N GLU A 12 -45.80 25.34 -10.50
CA GLU A 12 -45.85 24.15 -11.38
C GLU A 12 -44.49 23.81 -11.99
N PHE A 13 -43.71 24.82 -12.39
CA PHE A 13 -42.39 24.64 -12.99
C PHE A 13 -41.38 24.09 -11.97
N THR A 14 -41.38 24.62 -10.73
CA THR A 14 -40.52 24.15 -9.64
C THR A 14 -40.86 22.71 -9.25
N LYS A 15 -42.15 22.37 -9.16
CA LYS A 15 -42.61 21.02 -8.80
C LYS A 15 -42.23 19.98 -9.87
N LYS A 16 -42.28 20.37 -11.16
CA LYS A 16 -41.85 19.52 -12.28
C LYS A 16 -40.33 19.28 -12.28
N TYR A 17 -39.54 20.30 -11.94
CA TYR A 17 -38.07 20.17 -11.82
C TYR A 17 -37.62 19.33 -10.62
N THR A 18 -38.31 19.42 -9.47
CA THR A 18 -38.01 18.57 -8.31
C THR A 18 -38.35 17.10 -8.59
N TYR A 19 -39.44 16.83 -9.31
CA TYR A 19 -39.83 15.48 -9.71
C TYR A 19 -38.84 14.89 -10.75
N LEU A 20 -38.43 15.68 -11.75
CA LEU A 20 -37.40 15.28 -12.71
C LEU A 20 -36.07 14.97 -11.99
N ARG A 21 -35.64 15.78 -11.02
CA ARG A 21 -34.43 15.51 -10.22
C ARG A 21 -34.52 14.21 -9.41
N GLY A 22 -35.67 13.96 -8.78
CA GLY A 22 -35.91 12.69 -8.07
C GLY A 22 -35.87 11.50 -9.00
N LEU A 23 -36.47 11.62 -10.20
CA LEU A 23 -36.48 10.58 -11.22
C LEU A 23 -35.07 10.29 -11.76
N TYR A 24 -34.28 11.32 -12.09
CA TYR A 24 -32.89 11.16 -12.53
C TYR A 24 -32.01 10.56 -11.44
N ALA A 25 -32.18 10.97 -10.18
CA ALA A 25 -31.47 10.38 -9.05
C ALA A 25 -31.85 8.90 -8.85
N SER A 26 -33.12 8.55 -9.01
CA SER A 26 -33.62 7.18 -8.87
C SER A 26 -33.16 6.29 -10.03
N ILE A 27 -33.13 6.82 -11.25
CA ILE A 27 -32.59 6.14 -12.44
C ILE A 27 -31.08 5.95 -12.30
N LEU A 28 -30.33 6.95 -11.84
CA LEU A 28 -28.90 6.83 -11.57
C LEU A 28 -28.62 5.77 -10.50
N PHE A 29 -29.39 5.78 -9.41
CA PHE A 29 -29.28 4.78 -8.34
C PHE A 29 -29.61 3.38 -8.84
N MET A 30 -30.63 3.23 -9.69
CA MET A 30 -31.03 1.98 -10.32
C MET A 30 -29.96 1.47 -11.31
N ILE A 31 -29.39 2.34 -12.14
CA ILE A 31 -28.28 2.00 -13.05
C ILE A 31 -27.05 1.56 -12.25
N LEU A 32 -26.73 2.26 -11.15
CA LEU A 32 -25.60 1.94 -10.28
C LEU A 32 -25.79 0.63 -9.48
N SER A 33 -27.04 0.23 -9.22
CA SER A 33 -27.36 -1.03 -8.52
C SER A 33 -27.56 -2.23 -9.46
N ILE A 34 -27.62 -2.01 -10.77
CA ILE A 34 -27.66 -3.06 -11.81
C ILE A 34 -26.25 -3.33 -12.39
N LEU A 35 -25.26 -2.47 -12.13
CA LEU A 35 -23.87 -2.78 -12.48
C LEU A 35 -23.44 -4.01 -11.66
N PRO A 36 -23.07 -5.13 -12.32
CA PRO A 36 -22.66 -6.32 -11.63
C PRO A 36 -21.47 -5.97 -10.74
N GLY A 37 -21.66 -6.10 -9.43
CA GLY A 37 -20.67 -5.90 -8.37
C GLY A 37 -19.60 -6.99 -8.33
N GLU A 38 -19.19 -7.48 -9.50
CA GLU A 38 -17.89 -8.11 -9.64
C GLU A 38 -16.93 -6.96 -9.97
N LEU A 39 -16.49 -6.27 -8.92
CA LEU A 39 -15.25 -5.51 -8.93
C LEU A 39 -14.12 -6.51 -9.18
N TYR A 40 -13.97 -6.93 -10.44
CA TYR A 40 -12.80 -7.65 -10.89
C TYR A 40 -11.59 -6.80 -10.51
N GLY A 41 -10.72 -7.34 -9.66
CA GLY A 41 -9.46 -6.69 -9.34
C GLY A 41 -8.78 -6.33 -10.65
N GLN A 42 -8.50 -5.04 -10.86
CA GLN A 42 -8.01 -4.52 -12.14
C GLN A 42 -6.52 -4.84 -12.39
N GLY A 43 -5.95 -5.76 -11.64
CA GLY A 43 -4.55 -6.18 -11.72
C GLY A 43 -4.37 -7.64 -11.32
N PRO A 44 -3.14 -8.16 -11.35
CA PRO A 44 -2.88 -9.54 -11.04
C PRO A 44 -3.30 -9.91 -9.61
N GLY A 45 -3.70 -11.17 -9.43
CA GLY A 45 -3.93 -11.73 -8.10
C GLY A 45 -2.63 -11.90 -7.31
N LYS A 46 -2.71 -12.04 -5.99
CA LYS A 46 -1.55 -12.16 -5.07
C LYS A 46 -0.50 -13.16 -5.54
N ALA A 47 -0.94 -14.33 -5.98
CA ALA A 47 -0.07 -15.43 -6.41
C ALA A 47 0.84 -15.09 -7.60
N TYR A 48 0.45 -14.11 -8.42
CA TYR A 48 1.25 -13.67 -9.56
C TYR A 48 2.67 -13.29 -9.14
N TYR A 49 2.83 -12.48 -8.08
CA TYR A 49 4.13 -12.03 -7.59
C TYR A 49 4.97 -13.15 -6.97
N TYR A 50 4.36 -14.29 -6.69
CA TYR A 50 5.01 -15.45 -6.11
C TYR A 50 5.47 -16.49 -7.14
N TYR A 51 5.23 -16.26 -8.43
CA TYR A 51 5.77 -17.10 -9.50
C TYR A 51 7.20 -16.69 -9.85
N SER A 52 8.11 -17.67 -9.96
CA SER A 52 9.52 -17.45 -10.30
C SER A 52 9.73 -16.79 -11.68
N GLU A 53 8.79 -17.02 -12.58
CA GLU A 53 8.78 -16.57 -13.96
C GLU A 53 8.40 -15.09 -14.08
N VAL A 54 7.75 -14.50 -13.06
CA VAL A 54 7.29 -13.10 -13.12
C VAL A 54 8.46 -12.14 -13.00
N GLU A 55 8.71 -11.38 -14.06
CA GLU A 55 9.73 -10.34 -14.11
C GLU A 55 9.13 -9.00 -13.73
N LEU A 56 9.70 -8.37 -12.71
CA LEU A 56 9.35 -7.02 -12.29
C LEU A 56 10.50 -6.10 -12.75
N PRO A 57 10.29 -5.24 -13.76
CA PRO A 57 11.34 -4.35 -14.25
C PRO A 57 11.97 -3.46 -13.17
N TRP A 58 11.19 -3.15 -12.12
CA TRP A 58 11.54 -2.22 -11.04
C TRP A 58 11.97 -2.89 -9.74
N ALA A 59 11.98 -4.22 -9.69
CA ALA A 59 12.29 -4.93 -8.47
C ALA A 59 12.89 -6.32 -8.75
N SER A 60 13.92 -6.69 -8.00
CA SER A 60 14.50 -8.03 -8.10
C SER A 60 15.00 -8.50 -6.74
N CYS A 61 14.77 -9.77 -6.44
CA CYS A 61 15.37 -10.45 -5.31
C CYS A 61 16.07 -11.70 -5.81
N ASN A 62 17.35 -11.83 -5.50
CA ASN A 62 18.18 -12.95 -5.93
C ASN A 62 18.97 -13.48 -4.75
N ILE A 63 19.15 -14.79 -4.74
CA ILE A 63 20.08 -15.48 -3.85
C ILE A 63 21.30 -15.89 -4.68
N TYR A 64 22.49 -15.59 -4.15
CA TYR A 64 23.79 -15.92 -4.70
C TYR A 64 24.49 -16.93 -3.82
N PHE A 65 25.22 -17.83 -4.46
CA PHE A 65 26.06 -18.83 -3.81
C PHE A 65 27.53 -18.55 -4.09
N ASP A 66 28.41 -18.97 -3.20
CA ASP A 66 29.87 -18.79 -3.35
C ASP A 66 30.42 -19.43 -4.64
N GLY A 67 29.75 -20.47 -5.15
CA GLY A 67 30.10 -21.12 -6.42
C GLY A 67 29.68 -20.34 -7.69
N GLY A 68 29.07 -19.17 -7.56
CA GLY A 68 28.67 -18.29 -8.67
C GLY A 68 27.28 -18.57 -9.26
N SER A 69 26.57 -19.60 -8.79
CA SER A 69 25.16 -19.80 -9.14
C SER A 69 24.28 -18.75 -8.48
N GLN A 70 23.15 -18.44 -9.13
CA GLN A 70 22.13 -17.54 -8.62
C GLN A 70 20.73 -18.13 -8.80
N MET A 71 19.81 -17.72 -7.93
CA MET A 71 18.41 -18.11 -7.96
C MET A 71 17.54 -16.88 -7.71
N LYS A 72 16.62 -16.61 -8.63
CA LYS A 72 15.59 -15.58 -8.44
C LYS A 72 14.62 -16.01 -7.36
N ILE A 73 14.31 -15.09 -6.46
CA ILE A 73 13.38 -15.28 -5.35
C ILE A 73 12.13 -14.45 -5.64
N PRO A 74 10.96 -15.08 -5.81
CA PRO A 74 9.71 -14.35 -5.89
C PRO A 74 9.38 -13.74 -4.52
N PHE A 75 8.93 -12.49 -4.50
CA PHE A 75 8.72 -11.74 -3.26
C PHE A 75 7.70 -10.62 -3.41
N LEU A 76 7.22 -10.14 -2.26
CA LEU A 76 6.52 -8.86 -2.13
C LEU A 76 7.10 -8.04 -0.98
N PRO A 77 7.06 -6.71 -1.06
CA PRO A 77 7.41 -5.87 0.08
C PRO A 77 6.32 -5.91 1.14
N VAL A 78 6.71 -5.76 2.40
CA VAL A 78 5.78 -5.38 3.46
C VAL A 78 5.46 -3.90 3.31
N ILE A 79 4.17 -3.55 3.24
CA ILE A 79 3.73 -2.17 3.14
C ILE A 79 3.59 -1.60 4.54
N CYS A 80 4.12 -0.40 4.79
CA CYS A 80 3.97 0.26 6.08
C CYS A 80 2.88 1.33 6.04
N TYR A 81 2.60 1.94 7.20
CA TYR A 81 1.65 3.04 7.29
C TYR A 81 2.08 4.32 6.53
N LYS A 82 3.21 4.32 5.81
CA LYS A 82 3.53 5.35 4.81
C LYS A 82 2.85 5.09 3.44
N MET A 83 2.03 4.02 3.32
CA MET A 83 1.48 3.49 2.06
C MET A 83 2.58 3.30 1.02
N ALA A 84 3.71 2.78 1.48
CA ALA A 84 4.89 2.50 0.70
C ALA A 84 5.57 1.23 1.27
N PRO A 85 6.37 0.53 0.46
CA PRO A 85 7.23 -0.55 0.95
C PRO A 85 8.12 -0.10 2.11
N MET A 86 8.30 -0.97 3.10
CA MET A 86 9.32 -0.73 4.14
C MET A 86 10.70 -0.57 3.51
N GLY A 87 11.47 0.42 3.99
CA GLY A 87 12.80 0.76 3.50
C GLY A 87 12.86 1.79 2.37
N THR A 88 11.76 2.12 1.67
CA THR A 88 11.76 3.20 0.65
C THR A 88 11.49 4.58 1.21
N ASP A 89 11.10 4.66 2.48
CA ASP A 89 10.81 5.89 3.21
C ASP A 89 9.89 6.85 2.43
N LYS A 90 8.65 6.38 2.19
CA LYS A 90 7.61 7.11 1.44
C LYS A 90 8.09 7.47 0.03
N TYR A 91 8.73 6.54 -0.67
CA TYR A 91 9.21 6.73 -2.05
C TYR A 91 10.32 7.79 -2.19
N SER A 92 11.24 7.88 -1.23
CA SER A 92 12.36 8.84 -1.24
C SER A 92 13.72 8.20 -1.52
N ARG A 93 13.79 6.87 -1.54
CA ARG A 93 15.04 6.13 -1.77
C ARG A 93 14.79 4.78 -2.40
N ASP A 94 15.72 4.37 -3.24
CA ASP A 94 15.81 3.01 -3.73
C ASP A 94 16.28 2.06 -2.63
N ILE A 95 15.88 0.80 -2.75
CA ILE A 95 16.46 -0.31 -2.00
C ILE A 95 17.49 -0.97 -2.89
N ASN A 96 18.73 -1.03 -2.42
CA ASN A 96 19.82 -1.78 -3.06
C ASN A 96 20.69 -2.41 -1.97
N VAL A 97 20.28 -3.57 -1.49
CA VAL A 97 20.93 -4.28 -0.39
C VAL A 97 21.47 -5.60 -0.91
N SER A 98 22.72 -5.92 -0.58
CA SER A 98 23.30 -7.24 -0.82
C SER A 98 24.08 -7.69 0.41
N ALA A 99 23.63 -8.76 1.04
CA ALA A 99 24.17 -9.21 2.32
C ALA A 99 24.01 -10.72 2.53
N PRO A 100 24.82 -11.36 3.41
CA PRO A 100 24.61 -12.75 3.83
C PRO A 100 23.24 -12.96 4.48
N VAL A 101 22.78 -14.20 4.51
CA VAL A 101 21.48 -14.57 5.11
C VAL A 101 21.68 -15.40 6.38
N VAL A 102 20.88 -15.13 7.41
CA VAL A 102 20.80 -15.92 8.64
C VAL A 102 19.37 -16.38 8.84
N PHE A 103 19.17 -17.69 9.06
CA PHE A 103 17.89 -18.24 9.47
C PHE A 103 17.72 -18.14 10.98
N ILE A 104 16.66 -17.47 11.44
CA ILE A 104 16.41 -17.18 12.86
C ILE A 104 15.03 -17.68 13.33
N GLY A 105 14.55 -18.81 12.80
CA GLY A 105 13.37 -19.48 13.37
C GLY A 105 12.12 -18.64 13.23
N ASN A 106 11.49 -18.26 14.36
CA ASN A 106 10.29 -17.42 14.39
C ASN A 106 10.57 -15.93 14.70
N GLY A 107 11.84 -15.55 14.82
CA GLY A 107 12.27 -14.16 14.99
C GLY A 107 12.03 -13.57 16.39
N ILE A 108 11.71 -14.39 17.40
CA ILE A 108 11.48 -13.94 18.78
C ILE A 108 12.81 -13.74 19.51
N SER A 109 12.90 -12.66 20.30
CA SER A 109 14.06 -12.29 21.12
C SER A 109 13.59 -12.04 22.57
N GLY A 110 13.76 -13.01 23.46
CA GLY A 110 13.42 -12.89 24.89
C GLY A 110 14.48 -13.51 25.81
N GLU A 111 14.29 -13.39 27.13
CA GLU A 111 15.26 -13.90 28.11
C GLU A 111 15.38 -15.44 28.09
N ASP A 112 14.24 -16.14 28.05
CA ASP A 112 14.18 -17.60 28.10
C ASP A 112 14.23 -18.26 26.71
N TYR A 113 13.97 -17.49 25.66
CA TYR A 113 13.96 -17.95 24.27
C TYR A 113 14.41 -16.83 23.33
N ASP A 114 15.57 -17.01 22.72
CA ASP A 114 16.18 -16.03 21.82
C ASP A 114 16.64 -16.72 20.54
N CYS A 115 15.95 -16.45 19.43
CA CYS A 115 16.32 -16.98 18.12
C CYS A 115 17.62 -16.38 17.57
N TYR A 116 18.08 -15.25 18.11
CA TYR A 116 19.31 -14.59 17.68
C TYR A 116 20.52 -15.09 18.45
N LYS A 117 20.31 -15.90 19.50
CA LYS A 117 21.38 -16.42 20.35
C LYS A 117 22.45 -17.11 19.52
N ASP A 118 23.71 -16.77 19.82
CA ASP A 118 24.92 -17.28 19.16
C ASP A 118 25.04 -16.97 17.65
N GLN A 119 24.18 -16.08 17.10
CA GLN A 119 24.29 -15.61 15.71
C GLN A 119 24.62 -14.13 15.66
N ASP A 120 25.63 -13.78 14.86
CA ASP A 120 25.84 -12.41 14.43
C ASP A 120 24.91 -12.11 13.25
N VAL A 121 23.94 -11.21 13.44
CA VAL A 121 22.95 -10.81 12.43
C VAL A 121 23.15 -9.40 11.89
N LYS A 122 24.13 -8.67 12.41
CA LYS A 122 24.40 -7.30 11.99
C LYS A 122 24.80 -7.28 10.50
N ASP A 123 24.26 -6.32 9.76
CA ASP A 123 24.51 -6.12 8.32
C ASP A 123 24.17 -7.37 7.47
N LYS A 124 23.28 -8.25 7.95
CA LYS A 124 22.81 -9.46 7.26
C LYS A 124 21.31 -9.44 7.07
N PHE A 125 20.82 -10.18 6.09
CA PHE A 125 19.41 -10.51 6.01
C PHE A 125 19.05 -11.54 7.08
N VAL A 126 17.96 -11.30 7.80
CA VAL A 126 17.36 -12.33 8.66
C VAL A 126 16.14 -12.93 7.97
N LEU A 127 16.02 -14.24 8.04
CA LEU A 127 14.94 -15.02 7.44
C LEU A 127 14.22 -15.80 8.53
N PHE A 128 12.90 -15.63 8.65
CA PHE A 128 12.10 -16.26 9.70
C PHE A 128 10.65 -16.53 9.30
N PHE A 129 10.05 -17.52 9.97
CA PHE A 129 8.64 -17.87 9.83
C PHE A 129 7.82 -17.15 10.89
N TYR A 130 6.81 -16.37 10.49
CA TYR A 130 6.08 -15.55 11.47
C TYR A 130 4.88 -16.26 12.12
N ASP A 131 4.50 -17.42 11.60
CA ASP A 131 3.31 -18.21 11.94
C ASP A 131 3.62 -19.73 11.91
N PHE A 132 4.88 -20.12 12.13
CA PHE A 132 5.25 -21.53 12.20
C PHE A 132 4.56 -22.20 13.40
N PRO A 133 4.05 -23.44 13.27
CA PRO A 133 3.36 -24.12 14.37
C PRO A 133 4.35 -24.68 15.42
N ASP A 134 5.01 -23.80 16.19
CA ASP A 134 5.87 -24.16 17.32
C ASP A 134 5.02 -24.41 18.58
N THR A 135 4.63 -25.67 18.78
CA THR A 135 3.82 -26.04 19.95
C THR A 135 4.54 -25.86 21.30
N VAL A 136 5.86 -25.75 21.32
CA VAL A 136 6.64 -25.60 22.56
C VAL A 136 6.68 -24.15 23.00
N HIS A 137 6.74 -23.21 22.07
CA HIS A 137 6.83 -21.77 22.34
C HIS A 137 5.56 -20.99 21.94
N ALA A 138 4.42 -21.68 21.77
CA ALA A 138 3.16 -21.08 21.32
C ALA A 138 2.70 -19.87 22.15
N ASP A 139 2.88 -19.91 23.49
CA ASP A 139 2.52 -18.79 24.37
C ASP A 139 3.38 -17.54 24.10
N LEU A 140 4.68 -17.74 23.80
CA LEU A 140 5.58 -16.65 23.43
C LEU A 140 5.24 -16.07 22.05
N GLU A 141 4.87 -16.94 21.10
CA GLU A 141 4.43 -16.52 19.78
C GLU A 141 3.14 -15.69 19.84
N ALA A 142 2.18 -16.11 20.67
CA ALA A 142 0.95 -15.37 20.91
C ALA A 142 1.19 -14.04 21.64
N GLY A 143 2.21 -13.98 22.50
CA GLY A 143 2.58 -12.78 23.26
C GLY A 143 3.46 -11.78 22.52
N THR A 144 4.09 -12.17 21.40
CA THR A 144 5.04 -11.33 20.65
C THR A 144 4.54 -11.11 19.23
N SER A 145 4.06 -9.89 18.95
CA SER A 145 3.52 -9.51 17.65
C SER A 145 4.58 -9.50 16.55
N LEU A 146 4.17 -9.64 15.29
CA LEU A 146 5.09 -9.55 14.15
C LEU A 146 5.79 -8.17 14.07
N VAL A 147 5.08 -7.10 14.44
CA VAL A 147 5.62 -5.74 14.49
C VAL A 147 6.79 -5.66 15.49
N GLU A 148 6.62 -6.22 16.69
CA GLU A 148 7.70 -6.28 17.69
C GLU A 148 8.89 -7.09 17.20
N ARG A 149 8.67 -8.23 16.53
CA ARG A 149 9.77 -9.05 15.97
C ARG A 149 10.54 -8.32 14.88
N ILE A 150 9.86 -7.53 14.04
CA ILE A 150 10.48 -6.67 13.03
C ILE A 150 11.29 -5.56 13.71
N ASP A 151 10.74 -4.92 14.74
CA ASP A 151 11.42 -3.88 15.52
C ASP A 151 12.68 -4.44 16.21
N ASP A 152 12.59 -5.62 16.81
CA ASP A 152 13.72 -6.29 17.45
C ASP A 152 14.85 -6.63 16.47
N ALA A 153 14.50 -7.10 15.27
CA ALA A 153 15.46 -7.33 14.20
C ALA A 153 16.11 -6.00 13.76
N PHE A 154 15.34 -4.93 13.62
CA PHE A 154 15.85 -3.60 13.30
C PHE A 154 16.82 -3.08 14.36
N GLN A 155 16.52 -3.21 15.65
CA GLN A 155 17.43 -2.83 16.75
C GLN A 155 18.74 -3.61 16.74
N LYS A 156 18.77 -4.79 16.13
CA LYS A 156 19.98 -5.61 15.93
C LYS A 156 20.77 -5.23 14.67
N HIS A 157 20.39 -4.15 13.98
CA HIS A 157 21.08 -3.60 12.81
C HIS A 157 21.21 -4.60 11.65
N VAL A 158 20.15 -5.36 11.38
CA VAL A 158 20.07 -6.22 10.19
C VAL A 158 20.04 -5.37 8.91
N ALA A 159 20.50 -5.94 7.80
CA ALA A 159 20.43 -5.30 6.48
C ALA A 159 19.04 -5.40 5.83
N GLY A 160 18.23 -6.37 6.26
CA GLY A 160 16.86 -6.56 5.79
C GLY A 160 16.21 -7.79 6.43
N ILE A 161 14.91 -7.91 6.26
CA ILE A 161 14.10 -8.98 6.87
C ILE A 161 13.31 -9.72 5.78
N VAL A 162 13.31 -11.05 5.87
CA VAL A 162 12.58 -11.95 5.00
C VAL A 162 11.59 -12.75 5.83
N LEU A 163 10.31 -12.53 5.56
CA LEU A 163 9.19 -13.14 6.26
C LEU A 163 8.62 -14.29 5.44
N ILE A 164 8.35 -15.40 6.11
CA ILE A 164 7.77 -16.59 5.49
C ILE A 164 6.53 -16.98 6.28
N SER A 165 5.45 -17.25 5.56
CA SER A 165 4.25 -17.82 6.14
C SER A 165 4.30 -19.35 6.00
N TRP A 166 3.97 -20.05 7.07
CA TRP A 166 3.63 -21.45 7.08
C TRP A 166 2.21 -21.68 6.56
N GLU A 167 1.27 -20.78 6.87
CA GLU A 167 -0.15 -20.94 6.54
C GLU A 167 -0.54 -20.35 5.19
N ASP A 168 -0.07 -19.14 4.85
CA ASP A 168 -0.41 -18.44 3.62
C ASP A 168 0.65 -18.62 2.53
N PRO A 169 0.38 -19.30 1.41
CA PRO A 169 1.37 -19.44 0.34
C PRO A 169 1.72 -18.11 -0.37
N ASN A 170 0.88 -17.07 -0.23
CA ASN A 170 1.04 -15.79 -0.94
C ASN A 170 0.77 -14.57 -0.03
N PRO A 171 1.58 -14.37 1.02
CA PRO A 171 1.30 -13.40 2.06
C PRO A 171 1.35 -11.96 1.54
N PHE A 172 0.41 -11.13 2.00
CA PHE A 172 0.33 -9.68 1.74
C PHE A 172 0.31 -8.97 3.09
N LEU A 173 1.49 -8.64 3.61
CA LEU A 173 1.61 -8.11 4.96
C LEU A 173 1.64 -6.58 4.97
N VAL A 174 1.08 -6.03 6.04
CA VAL A 174 1.15 -4.61 6.37
C VAL A 174 1.80 -4.48 7.75
N TYR A 175 2.81 -3.62 7.84
CA TYR A 175 3.42 -3.23 9.11
C TYR A 175 2.52 -2.18 9.78
N ASP A 176 1.69 -2.65 10.72
CA ASP A 176 0.60 -1.89 11.32
C ASP A 176 1.02 -1.09 12.56
N LYS A 177 2.00 -0.19 12.37
CA LYS A 177 2.38 0.81 13.36
C LYS A 177 2.03 2.19 12.86
N LEU A 178 1.18 2.89 13.62
CA LEU A 178 0.63 4.17 13.23
C LEU A 178 1.62 5.33 13.33
N ASP A 179 2.69 5.21 14.11
CA ASP A 179 3.63 6.31 14.31
C ASP A 179 4.66 6.33 13.17
N PHE A 180 4.58 7.36 12.32
CA PHE A 180 5.33 7.49 11.06
C PHE A 180 6.85 7.51 11.27
N ASP A 181 7.31 8.16 12.35
CA ASP A 181 8.73 8.35 12.67
C ASP A 181 9.33 7.10 13.33
N SER A 182 8.48 6.21 13.83
CA SER A 182 8.90 4.96 14.47
C SER A 182 9.03 3.77 13.51
N ILE A 183 8.67 3.95 12.23
CA ILE A 183 8.70 2.88 11.22
C ILE A 183 10.16 2.60 10.86
N PRO A 184 10.64 1.35 11.03
CA PRO A 184 12.00 0.97 10.67
C PRO A 184 12.34 1.27 9.20
N GLU A 185 13.49 1.90 8.97
CA GLU A 185 14.00 2.19 7.63
C GLU A 185 14.83 1.03 7.05
N ILE A 186 14.30 -0.18 7.14
CA ILE A 186 14.91 -1.40 6.57
C ILE A 186 13.94 -2.08 5.61
N PRO A 187 14.45 -2.72 4.54
CA PRO A 187 13.61 -3.54 3.69
C PRO A 187 13.06 -4.73 4.46
N VAL A 188 11.75 -4.93 4.37
CA VAL A 188 11.07 -6.13 4.84
C VAL A 188 10.29 -6.68 3.66
N ILE A 189 10.55 -7.94 3.31
CA ILE A 189 9.88 -8.64 2.21
C ILE A 189 9.29 -9.95 2.70
N THR A 190 8.27 -10.41 2.00
CA THR A 190 7.74 -11.77 2.13
C THR A 190 8.15 -12.63 0.95
N ILE A 191 8.38 -13.92 1.20
CA ILE A 191 8.62 -14.92 0.16
C ILE A 191 7.71 -16.13 0.37
N ASN A 192 7.51 -16.94 -0.67
CA ASN A 192 6.74 -18.17 -0.53
C ASN A 192 7.56 -19.30 0.10
N MET A 193 6.85 -20.31 0.63
CA MET A 193 7.46 -21.50 1.24
C MET A 193 8.46 -22.19 0.31
N GLN A 194 8.12 -22.32 -0.98
CA GLN A 194 8.99 -23.00 -1.95
C GLN A 194 10.35 -22.30 -2.10
N ALA A 195 10.37 -20.96 -2.10
CA ALA A 195 11.59 -20.19 -2.14
C ALA A 195 12.40 -20.35 -0.84
N ALA A 196 11.74 -20.33 0.31
CA ALA A 196 12.37 -20.56 1.61
C ALA A 196 13.03 -21.96 1.69
N GLU A 197 12.32 -23.01 1.29
CA GLU A 197 12.85 -24.37 1.24
C GLU A 197 14.07 -24.48 0.33
N LYS A 198 14.04 -23.87 -0.86
CA LYS A 198 15.20 -23.84 -1.77
C LYS A 198 16.40 -23.14 -1.12
N ILE A 199 16.19 -22.02 -0.43
CA ILE A 199 17.23 -21.31 0.32
C ILE A 199 17.82 -22.21 1.42
N LEU A 200 16.99 -22.90 2.20
CA LEU A 200 17.46 -23.81 3.25
C LEU A 200 18.22 -25.03 2.68
N MET A 201 17.65 -25.68 1.65
CA MET A 201 18.27 -26.82 0.96
C MET A 201 19.63 -26.49 0.38
N SER A 202 19.76 -25.29 -0.21
CA SER A 202 21.05 -24.83 -0.74
C SER A 202 22.14 -24.73 0.32
N SER A 203 21.75 -24.51 1.59
CA SER A 203 22.64 -24.49 2.74
C SER A 203 22.82 -25.87 3.40
N ARG A 204 22.51 -26.95 2.67
CA ARG A 204 22.55 -28.34 3.15
C ARG A 204 21.65 -28.62 4.36
N ILE A 205 20.63 -27.78 4.55
CA ILE A 205 19.59 -27.98 5.56
C ILE A 205 18.44 -28.70 4.88
N LYS A 206 18.03 -29.85 5.40
CA LYS A 206 16.82 -30.53 4.93
C LYS A 206 15.60 -29.93 5.63
N PRO A 207 14.70 -29.20 4.93
CA PRO A 207 13.61 -28.48 5.57
C PRO A 207 12.71 -29.38 6.41
N ASP A 208 12.29 -30.54 5.88
CA ASP A 208 11.43 -31.49 6.60
C ASP A 208 12.03 -31.94 7.94
N GLU A 209 13.31 -32.33 7.94
CA GLU A 209 14.00 -32.75 9.18
C GLU A 209 14.15 -31.58 10.16
N MET A 210 14.36 -30.36 9.67
CA MET A 210 14.46 -29.16 10.49
C MET A 210 13.12 -28.81 11.12
N PHE A 211 12.03 -28.81 10.34
CA PHE A 211 10.69 -28.47 10.82
C PHE A 211 10.19 -29.50 11.85
N GLU A 212 10.44 -30.79 11.63
CA GLU A 212 10.05 -31.83 12.59
C GLU A 212 10.83 -31.76 13.92
N LYS A 213 12.08 -31.29 13.88
CA LYS A 213 12.85 -31.00 15.10
C LYS A 213 12.33 -29.75 15.80
N TRP A 214 12.07 -28.69 15.04
CA TRP A 214 11.58 -27.44 15.58
C TRP A 214 10.21 -27.61 16.27
N LYS A 215 9.27 -28.37 15.69
CA LYS A 215 7.99 -28.71 16.34
C LYS A 215 8.15 -29.40 17.71
N LYS A 216 9.30 -30.06 17.95
CA LYS A 216 9.64 -30.72 19.23
C LYS A 216 10.42 -29.80 20.18
N GLY A 217 10.55 -28.51 19.86
CA GLY A 217 11.32 -27.52 20.61
C GLY A 217 12.82 -27.53 20.29
N GLU A 218 13.28 -28.38 19.36
CA GLU A 218 14.68 -28.42 18.94
C GLU A 218 14.92 -27.41 17.80
N PHE A 219 15.02 -26.14 18.15
CA PHE A 219 15.37 -25.07 17.23
C PHE A 219 16.87 -24.70 17.33
N THR A 220 17.47 -24.36 16.19
CA THR A 220 18.80 -23.74 16.17
C THR A 220 18.87 -22.78 15.00
N SER A 221 19.18 -21.53 15.28
CA SER A 221 19.46 -20.51 14.28
C SER A 221 20.76 -20.81 13.54
N ARG A 222 20.84 -20.40 12.27
CA ARG A 222 21.94 -20.79 11.38
C ARG A 222 22.27 -19.71 10.37
N ALA A 223 23.54 -19.32 10.31
CA ALA A 223 24.09 -18.64 9.15
C ALA A 223 23.97 -19.56 7.92
N LEU A 224 23.45 -19.01 6.83
CA LEU A 224 23.33 -19.70 5.55
C LEU A 224 24.57 -19.41 4.70
N ILE A 225 24.87 -20.31 3.75
CA ILE A 225 26.02 -20.12 2.84
C ILE A 225 25.71 -19.17 1.68
N SER A 226 24.54 -18.54 1.72
CA SER A 226 23.99 -17.73 0.64
C SER A 226 24.00 -16.24 0.98
N LYS A 227 24.09 -15.42 -0.07
CA LYS A 227 23.88 -13.97 -0.01
C LYS A 227 22.59 -13.63 -0.71
N MET A 228 21.78 -12.76 -0.14
CA MET A 228 20.61 -12.20 -0.80
C MET A 228 20.97 -10.83 -1.36
N SER A 229 20.52 -10.53 -2.58
CA SER A 229 20.47 -9.18 -3.12
C SER A 229 19.03 -8.81 -3.38
N LEU A 230 18.59 -7.72 -2.75
CA LEU A 230 17.30 -7.11 -2.96
C LEU A 230 17.52 -5.75 -3.63
N LYS A 231 16.86 -5.55 -4.77
CA LYS A 231 16.76 -4.28 -5.46
C LYS A 231 15.30 -3.92 -5.64
N MET A 232 14.95 -2.69 -5.38
CA MET A 232 13.62 -2.17 -5.61
C MET A 232 13.73 -0.67 -5.82
N GLU A 233 13.20 -0.18 -6.93
CA GLU A 233 13.09 1.24 -7.15
C GLU A 233 12.15 1.84 -6.12
N GLY A 234 12.49 3.02 -5.63
CA GLY A 234 11.75 3.69 -4.59
C GLY A 234 12.07 5.17 -4.54
N ASP A 235 13.14 5.63 -5.19
CA ASP A 235 13.42 7.04 -5.39
C ASP A 235 12.57 7.58 -6.56
N PHE A 236 11.33 7.94 -6.25
CA PHE A 236 10.39 8.45 -7.25
C PHE A 236 10.58 9.95 -7.42
N ASP A 237 10.41 10.42 -8.66
CA ASP A 237 10.39 11.84 -8.99
C ASP A 237 9.30 12.57 -8.23
N ARG A 238 9.60 13.81 -7.84
CA ARG A 238 8.66 14.69 -7.14
C ARG A 238 8.48 16.01 -7.83
N ILE A 239 7.24 16.50 -7.78
CA ILE A 239 6.89 17.88 -8.13
C ILE A 239 6.00 18.43 -7.01
N GLU A 240 6.40 19.58 -6.49
CA GLU A 240 5.77 20.20 -5.34
C GLU A 240 5.07 21.49 -5.76
N THR A 241 3.81 21.64 -5.37
CA THR A 241 3.06 22.90 -5.45
C THR A 241 2.68 23.37 -4.04
N ASN A 242 1.95 24.48 -3.95
CA ASN A 242 1.42 24.93 -2.66
C ASN A 242 0.43 23.91 -2.07
N ASP A 243 -0.35 23.25 -2.92
CA ASP A 243 -1.50 22.43 -2.54
C ASP A 243 -1.24 20.92 -2.65
N PHE A 244 -0.16 20.53 -3.33
CA PHE A 244 0.14 19.14 -3.58
C PHE A 244 1.64 18.80 -3.51
N GLU A 245 1.92 17.55 -3.16
CA GLU A 245 3.20 16.89 -3.36
C GLU A 245 2.94 15.67 -4.26
N PHE A 246 3.36 15.76 -5.52
CA PHE A 246 3.20 14.68 -6.49
C PHE A 246 4.45 13.81 -6.53
N CYS A 247 4.25 12.50 -6.65
CA CYS A 247 5.27 11.47 -6.64
C CYS A 247 5.00 10.49 -7.79
N PHE A 248 6.00 10.17 -8.62
CA PHE A 248 5.83 9.32 -9.80
C PHE A 248 7.17 8.74 -10.28
N ARG A 249 7.14 7.74 -11.16
CA ARG A 249 8.37 7.19 -11.77
C ARG A 249 8.59 7.86 -13.13
N GLY A 250 9.60 8.73 -13.23
CA GLY A 250 9.91 9.49 -14.45
C GLY A 250 10.19 8.63 -15.69
N ASP A 251 10.70 7.42 -15.49
CA ASP A 251 10.92 6.44 -16.56
C ASP A 251 9.63 5.94 -17.22
N TYR A 252 8.47 6.15 -16.58
CA TYR A 252 7.17 5.63 -17.03
C TYR A 252 6.12 6.70 -17.26
N ILE A 253 6.20 7.80 -16.52
CA ILE A 253 5.34 8.97 -16.67
C ILE A 253 6.30 10.15 -16.82
N SER A 254 6.30 10.79 -17.99
CA SER A 254 7.24 11.88 -18.23
C SER A 254 6.93 13.07 -17.33
N ARG A 255 7.96 13.88 -17.06
CA ARG A 255 7.80 15.12 -16.27
C ARG A 255 6.79 16.07 -16.94
N ASP A 256 6.80 16.19 -18.26
CA ASP A 256 5.86 17.05 -19.00
C ASP A 256 4.40 16.58 -18.83
N GLU A 257 4.14 15.28 -18.95
CA GLU A 257 2.80 14.71 -18.69
C GLU A 257 2.37 14.97 -17.24
N MET A 258 3.28 14.79 -16.28
CA MET A 258 2.97 15.04 -14.88
C MET A 258 2.70 16.53 -14.62
N GLU A 259 3.42 17.45 -15.24
CA GLU A 259 3.16 18.89 -15.14
C GLU A 259 1.78 19.28 -15.70
N GLU A 260 1.31 18.63 -16.78
CA GLU A 260 -0.05 18.82 -17.29
C GLU A 260 -1.11 18.33 -16.29
N ILE A 261 -0.91 17.14 -15.71
CA ILE A 261 -1.80 16.61 -14.65
C ILE A 261 -1.83 17.55 -13.45
N ILE A 262 -0.67 18.07 -13.03
CA ILE A 262 -0.54 19.01 -11.92
C ILE A 262 -1.33 20.28 -12.20
N LYS A 263 -1.20 20.84 -13.40
CA LYS A 263 -1.94 22.03 -13.80
C LYS A 263 -3.45 21.81 -13.68
N VAL A 264 -3.97 20.69 -14.18
CA VAL A 264 -5.39 20.33 -14.07
C VAL A 264 -5.84 20.22 -12.60
N ASN A 265 -5.05 19.57 -11.75
CA ASN A 265 -5.38 19.41 -10.33
C ASN A 265 -5.30 20.74 -9.57
N GLN A 266 -4.32 21.60 -9.90
CA GLN A 266 -4.19 22.93 -9.31
C GLN A 266 -5.37 23.84 -9.71
N GLU A 267 -5.72 23.89 -10.99
CA GLU A 267 -6.89 24.65 -11.48
C GLU A 267 -8.19 24.19 -10.79
N SER A 268 -8.31 22.89 -10.51
CA SER A 268 -9.45 22.33 -9.80
C SER A 268 -9.51 22.77 -8.33
N VAL A 269 -8.38 22.82 -7.64
CA VAL A 269 -8.30 23.31 -6.24
C VAL A 269 -8.53 24.80 -6.18
N ASP A 270 -7.92 25.58 -7.07
CA ASP A 270 -8.11 27.03 -7.15
C ASP A 270 -9.59 27.38 -7.35
N PHE A 271 -10.28 26.65 -8.23
CA PHE A 271 -11.72 26.79 -8.43
C PHE A 271 -12.52 26.51 -7.15
N ILE A 272 -12.19 25.44 -6.42
CA ILE A 272 -12.86 25.09 -5.15
C ILE A 272 -12.61 26.18 -4.09
N LEU A 273 -11.37 26.63 -3.94
CA LEU A 273 -10.99 27.67 -2.99
C LEU A 273 -11.66 29.01 -3.30
N GLU A 274 -11.77 29.36 -4.58
CA GLU A 274 -12.49 30.55 -5.02
C GLU A 274 -13.99 30.43 -4.71
N LEU A 275 -14.61 29.28 -5.02
CA LEU A 275 -16.03 29.02 -4.77
C LEU A 275 -16.40 29.12 -3.28
N PHE A 276 -15.50 28.70 -2.39
CA PHE A 276 -15.71 28.69 -0.94
C PHE A 276 -14.90 29.76 -0.19
N LYS A 277 -14.46 30.81 -0.90
CA LYS A 277 -13.65 31.89 -0.31
C LYS A 277 -14.30 32.53 0.92
N GLU A 278 -15.60 32.78 0.88
CA GLU A 278 -16.35 33.38 1.99
C GLU A 278 -16.50 32.44 3.20
N ALA A 279 -16.45 31.12 2.95
CA ALA A 279 -16.51 30.12 4.00
C ALA A 279 -15.17 29.92 4.73
N GLY A 280 -14.08 30.55 4.24
CA GLY A 280 -12.74 30.42 4.82
C GLY A 280 -12.21 28.99 4.76
N LEU A 281 -12.46 28.28 3.64
CA LEU A 281 -11.95 26.93 3.45
C LEU A 281 -10.42 26.93 3.47
N GLU A 282 -9.81 26.16 4.36
CA GLU A 282 -8.36 25.93 4.37
C GLU A 282 -8.05 24.64 3.61
N TRP A 283 -7.23 24.75 2.55
CA TRP A 283 -6.69 23.59 1.86
C TRP A 283 -5.44 23.07 2.59
N LYS A 284 -5.41 21.76 2.83
CA LYS A 284 -4.22 21.10 3.36
C LYS A 284 -3.49 20.44 2.22
N LYS A 285 -2.18 20.67 2.15
CA LYS A 285 -1.32 20.05 1.14
C LYS A 285 -1.47 18.54 1.12
N ILE A 286 -1.71 17.98 -0.07
CA ILE A 286 -2.02 16.57 -0.27
C ILE A 286 -0.85 15.87 -0.96
N PHE A 287 -0.40 14.74 -0.40
CA PHE A 287 0.51 13.84 -1.09
C PHE A 287 -0.25 12.98 -2.10
N SER A 288 0.27 12.85 -3.32
CA SER A 288 -0.31 12.00 -4.37
C SER A 288 0.79 11.23 -5.09
N CYS A 289 0.65 9.91 -5.16
CA CYS A 289 1.57 9.02 -5.89
C CYS A 289 0.88 8.42 -7.12
N TYR A 290 1.51 8.54 -8.28
CA TYR A 290 1.03 8.04 -9.56
C TYR A 290 1.87 6.85 -10.02
N PHE A 291 1.19 5.78 -10.40
CA PHE A 291 1.75 4.56 -10.95
C PHE A 291 1.29 4.40 -12.39
N ARG A 292 2.13 3.81 -13.26
CA ARG A 292 1.77 3.59 -14.65
C ARG A 292 0.67 2.54 -14.82
N ASP A 293 0.81 1.43 -14.09
CA ASP A 293 -0.02 0.24 -14.25
C ASP A 293 -0.47 -0.33 -12.90
N TYR A 294 -1.47 -1.21 -12.94
CA TYR A 294 -2.06 -1.82 -11.75
C TYR A 294 -1.10 -2.75 -11.01
N ASP A 295 -0.24 -3.47 -11.73
CA ASP A 295 0.75 -4.37 -11.13
C ASP A 295 1.80 -3.59 -10.33
N VAL A 296 2.32 -2.49 -10.88
CA VAL A 296 3.20 -1.57 -10.16
C VAL A 296 2.49 -1.06 -8.90
N LYS A 297 1.29 -0.48 -9.04
CA LYS A 297 0.57 0.05 -7.88
C LYS A 297 0.33 -1.02 -6.82
N LEU A 298 -0.11 -2.21 -7.22
CA LEU A 298 -0.38 -3.32 -6.33
C LEU A 298 0.87 -3.76 -5.57
N PHE A 299 2.01 -3.83 -6.25
CA PHE A 299 3.29 -4.13 -5.63
C PHE A 299 3.68 -3.12 -4.55
N TYR A 300 3.47 -1.81 -4.79
CA TYR A 300 3.85 -0.75 -3.83
C TYR A 300 2.80 -0.45 -2.75
N THR A 301 1.54 -0.83 -2.93
CA THR A 301 0.44 -0.38 -2.03
C THR A 301 -0.47 -1.51 -1.52
N HIS A 302 -0.36 -2.71 -2.07
CA HIS A 302 -1.29 -3.83 -1.80
C HIS A 302 -2.77 -3.49 -2.06
N HIS A 303 -3.08 -2.50 -2.91
CA HIS A 303 -4.43 -2.05 -3.16
C HIS A 303 -4.94 -2.34 -4.58
N TRP A 304 -5.99 -3.18 -4.68
CA TRP A 304 -6.71 -3.43 -5.94
C TRP A 304 -7.70 -2.31 -6.22
N GLY A 305 -7.35 -1.46 -7.17
CA GLY A 305 -8.24 -0.46 -7.74
C GLY A 305 -7.47 0.74 -8.29
N ARG A 306 -8.07 1.44 -9.25
CA ARG A 306 -7.42 2.58 -9.93
C ARG A 306 -6.98 3.69 -8.97
N GLY A 307 -7.82 4.05 -7.99
CA GLY A 307 -7.52 5.05 -6.97
C GLY A 307 -7.62 4.47 -5.55
N LEU A 308 -6.73 4.91 -4.66
CA LEU A 308 -6.84 4.75 -3.20
C LEU A 308 -6.63 6.14 -2.57
N SER A 309 -7.51 6.56 -1.68
CA SER A 309 -7.41 7.80 -0.93
C SER A 309 -7.27 7.46 0.55
N SER A 310 -6.39 8.16 1.25
CA SER A 310 -6.27 8.12 2.70
C SER A 310 -6.18 9.54 3.20
N ALA A 311 -7.12 9.92 4.08
CA ALA A 311 -7.12 11.24 4.71
C ALA A 311 -5.79 11.59 5.41
N ARG A 312 -5.03 10.58 5.83
CA ARG A 312 -3.74 10.76 6.51
C ARG A 312 -2.53 10.61 5.60
N LEU A 313 -2.61 9.73 4.60
CA LEU A 313 -1.42 9.26 3.87
C LEU A 313 -1.33 9.79 2.45
N GLY A 314 -2.41 10.40 1.96
CA GLY A 314 -2.49 10.91 0.61
C GLY A 314 -3.21 9.96 -0.32
N ASN A 315 -2.98 10.17 -1.61
CA ASN A 315 -3.70 9.50 -2.67
C ASN A 315 -2.77 8.69 -3.59
N PHE A 316 -3.27 7.60 -4.14
CA PHE A 316 -2.47 6.64 -4.92
C PHE A 316 -3.24 6.22 -6.18
N TYR A 317 -2.72 6.53 -7.36
CA TYR A 317 -3.43 6.42 -8.63
C TYR A 317 -2.71 5.56 -9.67
N VAL A 318 -3.48 4.96 -10.56
CA VAL A 318 -2.96 4.42 -11.83
C VAL A 318 -3.26 5.45 -12.93
N HIS A 319 -2.21 5.91 -13.60
CA HIS A 319 -2.27 6.80 -14.75
C HIS A 319 -2.46 6.00 -16.04
N ASP A 320 -3.61 6.13 -16.69
CA ASP A 320 -3.95 5.38 -17.91
C ASP A 320 -3.40 6.00 -19.20
N GLY A 321 -2.68 7.13 -19.12
CA GLY A 321 -2.14 7.83 -20.29
C GLY A 321 -3.11 8.86 -20.89
N GLU A 322 -4.30 9.04 -20.33
CA GLU A 322 -5.26 10.04 -20.79
C GLU A 322 -5.13 11.34 -19.98
N ILE A 323 -5.15 12.48 -20.68
CA ILE A 323 -5.21 13.82 -20.09
C ILE A 323 -6.49 14.48 -20.60
N PRO A 324 -7.34 15.07 -19.72
CA PRO A 324 -7.09 15.40 -18.31
C PRO A 324 -7.25 14.21 -17.34
N ASP A 325 -6.27 14.04 -16.43
CA ASP A 325 -6.31 13.07 -15.32
C ASP A 325 -6.62 13.79 -13.99
N TYR A 326 -7.88 13.76 -13.58
CA TYR A 326 -8.31 14.33 -12.31
C TYR A 326 -7.98 13.34 -11.18
N GLY A 327 -6.90 13.60 -10.43
CA GLY A 327 -6.64 12.90 -9.18
C GLY A 327 -7.82 13.00 -8.21
N LEU A 328 -8.65 14.05 -8.35
CA LEU A 328 -9.85 14.27 -7.56
C LEU A 328 -10.96 13.20 -7.71
N ASP A 329 -10.85 12.25 -8.64
CA ASP A 329 -11.89 11.23 -8.83
C ASP A 329 -11.97 10.17 -7.72
N SER A 330 -10.92 9.97 -6.93
CA SER A 330 -10.98 9.11 -5.71
C SER A 330 -11.56 9.84 -4.49
N TRP A 331 -11.58 11.18 -4.50
CA TRP A 331 -12.25 12.02 -3.50
C TRP A 331 -13.78 11.76 -3.44
N LYS A 332 -14.32 11.07 -4.46
CA LYS A 332 -15.73 10.70 -4.60
C LYS A 332 -16.22 9.63 -3.61
N ARG A 333 -15.36 8.83 -2.96
CA ARG A 333 -15.81 7.74 -2.07
C ARG A 333 -15.90 8.08 -0.59
N GLU A 334 -14.96 8.85 -0.03
CA GLU A 334 -14.98 9.18 1.41
C GLU A 334 -15.60 10.56 1.70
N ASN A 335 -15.54 11.51 0.76
CA ASN A 335 -16.06 12.87 0.94
C ASN A 335 -17.31 13.20 0.11
N TRP A 336 -18.02 12.18 -0.40
CA TRP A 336 -19.44 12.34 -0.75
C TRP A 336 -20.19 13.05 0.39
N TYR A 337 -19.86 12.77 1.65
CA TYR A 337 -20.43 13.42 2.81
C TYR A 337 -20.12 14.92 2.91
N ILE A 338 -18.99 15.42 2.40
CA ILE A 338 -18.64 16.85 2.39
C ILE A 338 -19.34 17.56 1.23
N TRP A 339 -19.36 16.95 0.04
CA TRP A 339 -20.17 17.42 -1.09
C TRP A 339 -21.66 17.44 -0.75
N MET A 340 -22.14 16.42 -0.05
CA MET A 340 -23.53 16.28 0.38
C MET A 340 -23.84 17.19 1.58
N LYS A 341 -22.92 17.46 2.51
CA LYS A 341 -23.12 18.48 3.56
C LYS A 341 -23.09 19.90 2.99
N CYS A 342 -22.22 20.20 2.02
CA CYS A 342 -22.26 21.48 1.30
C CYS A 342 -23.56 21.61 0.50
N TRP A 343 -23.99 20.55 -0.20
CA TRP A 343 -25.28 20.53 -0.92
C TRP A 343 -26.48 20.62 0.04
N ILE A 344 -26.49 19.90 1.17
CA ILE A 344 -27.55 19.96 2.20
C ILE A 344 -27.58 21.33 2.87
N SER A 345 -26.41 21.97 3.08
CA SER A 345 -26.34 23.34 3.61
C SER A 345 -26.88 24.37 2.59
N ILE A 346 -26.51 24.24 1.31
CA ILE A 346 -26.99 25.11 0.22
C ILE A 346 -28.49 24.88 -0.07
N SER A 347 -28.98 23.65 0.04
CA SER A 347 -30.41 23.32 -0.14
C SER A 347 -31.26 23.56 1.12
N GLY A 348 -30.63 23.62 2.30
CA GLY A 348 -31.25 23.97 3.58
C GLY A 348 -31.28 25.48 3.85
N GLN A 349 -30.43 26.29 3.21
CA GLN A 349 -30.46 27.75 3.35
C GLN A 349 -31.52 28.46 2.48
N VAL A 350 -32.29 27.74 1.67
CA VAL A 350 -33.44 28.31 0.93
C VAL A 350 -34.77 28.18 1.70
N ILE A 351 -34.77 27.53 2.87
CA ILE A 351 -35.95 27.45 3.75
C ILE A 351 -35.66 28.17 5.06
N ASN A 352 -35.46 29.48 4.97
CA ASN A 352 -35.80 30.42 6.03
C ASN A 352 -36.05 31.79 5.37
N ARG A 353 -37.26 31.97 4.85
CA ARG A 353 -37.80 33.33 4.71
C ARG A 353 -38.48 33.68 6.04
N PRO A 354 -38.15 34.81 6.65
CA PRO A 354 -38.94 35.34 7.75
C PRO A 354 -40.26 35.87 7.19
N GLU A 355 -41.37 35.36 7.71
CA GLU A 355 -42.53 36.11 8.21
C GLU A 355 -43.34 35.22 9.16
#